data_AF-A0A920TR49-F1
#
_entry.id   AF-A0A920TR49-F1
#
_cell.length_a   1.000
_cell.length_b   1.000
_cell.length_c   1.000
_cell.angle_alpha   90.00
_cell.angle_beta   90.00
_cell.angle_gamma   90.00
#
_symmetry.space_group_name_H-M   'P 1'
#
loop_
_entity.id
_entity.type
_entity.pdbx_description
1 polymer ?
#
loop_
_entity_poly.entity_id
_entity_poly.type
_entity_poly.pdbx_seq_one_letter_code
_entity_poly.pdbx_strand_id
1 'polypeptide(L)'
;MEKNRKILKKKNKTIVFEGAQGSLLDIDHGTYPFVTSSNTVAGAALTGTGCGPDTVNYVLSIVKAYTTRVGEGPFSHRVKKRNRK
;
A
#
# COMPACT_ATOMS: atom_id res chain seq x y z
N MET A 1 18.57 -12.60 14.45
CA MET A 1 17.73 -12.27 13.28
C MET A 1 17.83 -13.30 12.15
N GLU A 2 19.03 -13.69 11.73
CA GLU A 2 19.24 -14.63 10.61
C GLU A 2 18.70 -16.06 10.84
N LYS A 3 18.71 -16.52 12.10
CA LYS A 3 18.18 -17.83 12.52
C LYS A 3 16.67 -17.97 12.24
N ASN A 4 15.88 -16.90 12.40
CA ASN A 4 14.43 -16.91 12.17
C ASN A 4 14.07 -16.92 10.67
N ARG A 5 14.89 -16.28 9.82
CA ARG A 5 14.71 -16.29 8.35
C ARG A 5 14.82 -17.71 7.77
N LYS A 6 15.83 -18.47 8.23
CA LYS A 6 16.01 -19.87 7.85
C LYS A 6 14.85 -20.74 8.33
N ILE A 7 14.26 -20.46 9.50
CA ILE A 7 13.14 -21.25 10.05
C ILE A 7 11.87 -21.08 9.22
N LEU A 8 11.53 -19.85 8.79
CA LEU A 8 10.32 -19.59 8.00
C LEU A 8 10.44 -20.17 6.58
N LYS A 9 11.57 -19.95 5.90
CA LYS A 9 11.84 -20.57 4.59
C LYS A 9 11.92 -22.10 4.66
N LYS A 10 12.54 -22.68 5.70
CA LYS A 10 12.63 -24.16 5.86
C LYS A 10 11.30 -24.82 6.21
N LYS A 11 10.37 -24.11 6.86
CA LYS A 11 9.07 -24.67 7.26
C LYS A 11 7.98 -24.51 6.19
N ASN A 12 8.32 -24.05 4.99
CA ASN A 12 7.39 -23.84 3.87
C ASN A 12 6.13 -23.05 4.28
N LYS A 13 6.32 -22.07 5.18
CA LYS A 13 5.21 -21.30 5.73
C LYS A 13 4.87 -20.14 4.80
N THR A 14 3.58 -19.98 4.50
CA THR A 14 3.07 -18.80 3.81
C THR A 14 3.11 -17.59 4.74
N ILE A 15 3.69 -16.49 4.25
CA ILE A 15 3.74 -15.19 4.94
C ILE A 15 2.89 -14.24 4.12
N VAL A 16 2.03 -13.48 4.80
CA VAL A 16 1.22 -12.43 4.18
C VAL A 16 1.69 -11.10 4.75
N PHE A 17 1.99 -10.15 3.87
CA PHE A 17 2.23 -8.76 4.24
C PHE A 17 0.96 -7.96 3.96
N GLU A 18 0.46 -7.28 4.99
CA GLU A 18 -0.66 -6.36 4.86
C GLU A 18 -0.11 -4.92 4.75
N GLY A 19 -0.50 -4.23 3.68
CA GLY A 19 -0.09 -2.85 3.43
C GLY A 19 -1.08 -1.83 3.95
N ALA A 20 -0.60 -0.63 4.23
CA ALA A 20 -1.39 0.57 4.45
C ALA A 20 -0.57 1.80 4.02
N GLN A 21 -1.15 2.92 3.59
CA GLN A 21 -2.52 3.09 3.07
C GLN A 21 -2.58 2.68 1.58
N GLY A 22 -3.37 3.37 0.74
CA GLY A 22 -3.44 3.12 -0.70
C GLY A 22 -2.34 3.83 -1.50
N SER A 23 -2.07 3.34 -2.72
CA SER A 23 -0.97 3.83 -3.57
C SER A 23 -1.04 5.32 -3.92
N LEU A 24 -2.23 5.93 -3.99
CA LEU A 24 -2.38 7.37 -4.24
C LEU A 24 -1.99 8.26 -3.05
N LEU A 25 -1.75 7.66 -1.88
CA LEU A 25 -1.24 8.32 -0.69
C LEU A 25 0.25 8.03 -0.47
N ASP A 26 0.95 7.36 -1.39
CA ASP A 26 2.40 7.12 -1.31
C ASP A 26 3.18 8.45 -1.32
N ILE A 27 4.27 8.52 -0.56
CA ILE A 27 5.09 9.73 -0.48
C ILE A 27 5.75 10.10 -1.82
N ASP A 28 6.14 9.09 -2.62
CA ASP A 28 6.86 9.28 -3.88
C ASP A 28 5.93 9.25 -5.09
N HIS A 29 4.92 8.38 -5.06
CA HIS A 29 4.03 8.11 -6.22
C HIS A 29 2.61 8.64 -6.03
N GLY A 30 2.29 9.24 -4.88
CA GLY A 30 0.97 9.76 -4.57
C GLY A 30 0.75 11.20 -5.02
N THR A 31 -0.38 11.76 -4.62
CA THR A 31 -0.73 13.17 -4.93
C THR A 31 -0.04 14.14 -3.98
N TYR A 32 1.29 14.22 -4.03
CA TYR A 32 2.08 15.10 -3.17
C TYR A 32 1.61 16.56 -3.29
N PRO A 33 1.51 17.35 -2.20
CA PRO A 33 1.90 17.03 -0.81
C PRO A 33 0.82 16.35 0.04
N PHE A 34 -0.34 16.01 -0.53
CA PHE A 34 -1.49 15.46 0.19
C PHE A 34 -1.43 13.93 0.29
N VAL A 35 -0.36 13.43 0.91
CA VAL A 35 0.03 12.02 0.97
C VAL A 35 0.42 11.64 2.41
N THR A 36 0.65 10.35 2.68
CA THR A 36 1.28 9.91 3.92
C THR A 36 2.79 10.15 3.87
N SER A 37 3.45 10.07 5.01
CA SER A 37 4.91 10.23 5.12
C SER A 37 5.71 8.95 4.82
N SER A 38 5.07 7.92 4.27
CA SER A 38 5.68 6.61 4.02
C SER A 38 5.34 6.09 2.63
N ASN A 39 6.09 5.07 2.19
CA ASN A 39 5.76 4.32 0.98
C ASN A 39 4.61 3.34 1.26
N THR A 40 3.63 3.31 0.37
CA THR A 40 2.45 2.43 0.42
C THR A 40 2.44 1.42 -0.72
N VAL A 41 3.34 1.56 -1.70
CA VAL A 41 3.54 0.57 -2.77
C VAL A 41 4.00 -0.78 -2.20
N ALA A 42 3.76 -1.88 -2.93
CA ALA A 42 4.08 -3.23 -2.46
C ALA A 42 5.56 -3.42 -2.08
N GLY A 43 6.48 -2.69 -2.74
CA GLY A 43 7.90 -2.70 -2.41
C GLY A 43 8.22 -2.20 -0.99
N ALA A 44 7.34 -1.40 -0.38
CA ALA A 44 7.52 -0.94 1.01
C ALA A 44 7.51 -2.10 2.01
N ALA A 45 6.82 -3.22 1.71
CA ALA A 45 6.88 -4.41 2.54
C ALA A 45 8.28 -5.03 2.55
N LEU A 46 9.01 -4.97 1.43
CA LEU A 46 10.37 -5.49 1.32
C LEU A 46 11.34 -4.66 2.14
N THR A 47 11.33 -3.33 1.93
CA THR A 47 12.21 -2.41 2.65
C THR A 47 11.90 -2.38 4.15
N GLY A 48 10.61 -2.38 4.52
CA GLY A 48 10.16 -2.36 5.91
C GLY A 48 10.42 -3.65 6.70
N THR A 49 10.50 -4.80 6.04
CA THR A 49 10.77 -6.10 6.69
C THR A 49 12.19 -6.61 6.43
N GLY A 50 12.96 -5.86 5.64
CA GLY A 50 14.31 -6.20 5.18
C GLY A 50 14.35 -7.39 4.20
N CYS A 51 13.22 -7.82 3.64
CA CYS A 51 13.15 -8.96 2.72
C CYS A 51 13.73 -8.58 1.35
N GLY A 52 14.41 -9.54 0.70
CA GLY A 52 14.94 -9.36 -0.65
C GLY A 52 13.81 -9.31 -1.70
N PRO A 53 13.99 -8.59 -2.81
CA PRO A 53 12.96 -8.49 -3.86
C PRO A 53 12.63 -9.83 -4.52
N ASP A 54 13.55 -10.78 -4.49
CA ASP A 54 13.38 -12.16 -4.95
C ASP A 54 12.45 -13.01 -4.05
N THR A 55 11.99 -12.47 -2.92
CA THR A 55 11.19 -13.23 -1.93
C THR A 55 9.68 -13.05 -2.07
N VAL A 56 9.22 -12.12 -2.91
CA VAL A 56 7.78 -11.88 -3.13
C VAL A 56 7.31 -12.66 -4.35
N ASN A 57 6.31 -13.52 -4.15
CA ASN A 57 5.75 -14.34 -5.23
C ASN A 57 4.49 -13.74 -5.85
N TYR A 58 3.69 -13.01 -5.06
CA TYR A 58 2.39 -12.49 -5.49
C TYR A 58 2.07 -11.18 -4.79
N VAL A 59 1.46 -10.25 -5.53
CA VAL A 59 0.97 -8.96 -5.03
C VAL A 59 -0.51 -8.86 -5.35
N LEU A 60 -1.34 -8.72 -4.31
CA LEU A 60 -2.79 -8.51 -4.45
C LEU A 60 -3.13 -7.05 -4.23
N SER A 61 -3.63 -6.37 -5.27
CA SER A 61 -4.15 -5.01 -5.16
C SER A 61 -5.66 -5.02 -4.95
N ILE A 62 -6.13 -4.32 -3.91
CA ILE A 62 -7.55 -4.19 -3.60
C ILE A 62 -8.03 -2.80 -4.04
N VAL A 63 -9.09 -2.77 -4.84
CA VAL A 63 -9.77 -1.53 -5.25
C VAL A 63 -11.24 -1.58 -4.87
N LYS A 64 -11.78 -0.48 -4.36
CA LYS A 64 -13.21 -0.34 -4.07
C LYS A 64 -13.95 0.10 -5.35
N ALA A 65 -15.20 -0.34 -5.51
CA ALA A 65 -16.06 0.04 -6.65
C ALA A 65 -16.27 1.55 -6.82
N TYR A 66 -16.07 2.33 -5.75
CA TYR A 66 -16.07 3.79 -5.78
C TYR A 66 -14.88 4.32 -5.00
N THR A 67 -14.30 5.41 -5.49
CA THR A 67 -13.16 6.07 -4.86
C THR A 67 -13.62 6.95 -3.71
N THR A 68 -12.92 6.89 -2.59
CA THR A 68 -13.10 7.78 -1.44
C THR A 68 -11.76 8.38 -1.06
N ARG A 69 -11.74 9.64 -0.63
CA ARG A 69 -10.55 10.33 -0.13
C ARG A 69 -10.87 10.98 1.21
N VAL A 70 -10.02 10.77 2.20
CA VAL A 70 -10.05 11.47 3.49
C VAL A 70 -8.93 12.52 3.49
N GLY A 71 -9.21 13.70 4.02
CA GLY A 71 -8.30 14.85 3.95
C GLY A 71 -8.41 15.64 2.64
N GLU A 72 -7.55 16.65 2.53
CA GLU A 72 -7.47 17.54 1.37
C GLU A 72 -6.73 16.89 0.19
N GLY A 73 -6.69 17.62 -0.92
CA GLY A 73 -5.97 17.25 -2.13
C GLY A 73 -6.87 16.89 -3.31
N PRO A 74 -6.26 16.72 -4.49
CA PRO A 74 -6.97 16.58 -5.75
C PRO A 74 -7.82 15.30 -5.76
N PHE A 75 -9.07 15.44 -6.22
CA PHE A 75 -9.97 14.31 -6.40
C PHE A 75 -10.86 14.54 -7.65
N SER A 76 -10.35 14.11 -8.80
CA SER A 76 -10.92 14.40 -10.12
C SER A 76 -12.34 13.84 -10.32
N HIS A 77 -12.62 12.65 -9.81
CA HIS A 77 -13.92 11.98 -9.96
C HIS A 77 -14.89 12.26 -8.80
N ARG A 78 -14.63 13.31 -7.98
CA ARG A 78 -15.48 13.65 -6.84
C ARG A 78 -16.88 14.04 -7.31
N VAL A 79 -17.89 13.25 -6.92
CA VAL A 79 -19.29 13.62 -7.10
C VAL A 79 -19.63 14.80 -6.19
N LYS A 80 -20.07 15.92 -6.78
CA LYS A 80 -20.55 17.08 -6.03
C LYS A 80 -22.02 16.87 -5.68
N LYS A 81 -22.42 17.29 -4.48
CA LYS A 81 -23.85 17.38 -4.15
C LYS A 81 -24.50 18.34 -5.14
N ARG A 82 -25.51 17.85 -5.86
CA ARG A 82 -26.33 18.67 -6.74
C ARG A 82 -27.35 19.38 -5.86
N ASN A 83 -27.18 20.69 -5.66
CA ASN A 83 -28.21 21.52 -5.01
C ASN A 83 -29.45 21.50 -5.91
N ARG A 84 -30.49 20.78 -5.47
CA ARG A 84 -31.84 21.00 -5.98
C ARG A 84 -32.37 22.22 -5.22
N LYS A 85 -32.51 23.35 -5.93
CA LYS A 85 -33.42 24.41 -5.48
C LYS A 85 -34.84 23.86 -5.45
#